data_AF-A0A0F8U4Z6-F1
#
_entry.id   AF-A0A0F8U4Z6-F1
#
_cell.length_a   1.000
_cell.length_b   1.000
_cell.length_c   1.000
_cell.angle_alpha   90.00
_cell.angle_beta   90.00
_cell.angle_gamma   90.00
#
_symmetry.space_group_name_H-M   'P 1'
#
loop_
_entity.id
_entity.type
_entity.pdbx_description
1 polymer ?
#
loop_
_entity_poly.entity_id
_entity_poly.type
_entity_poly.pdbx_seq_one_letter_code
_entity_poly.pdbx_strand_id
1 'polypeptide(L)'
;MSVHPLFRLIGQPIPKSSLANAPLGMAHPRLNTLYISCRVQPNTAGRREGISLVGAEKVGVCVSSPAERGKANAATVRVFSEVCLTFPALWVILSPIAISVLKFPKTDIRVEKGLRSRDKILRIKDIDIGDESRDEFLTRIRGQLEGASQQK
;
A
#
# COMPACT_ATOMS: atom_id res chain seq x y z
N MET A 1 -17.44 14.20 4.28
CA MET A 1 -17.63 12.78 4.66
C MET A 1 -16.64 11.94 3.86
N SER A 2 -15.90 11.02 4.46
CA SER A 2 -14.88 10.23 3.73
C SER A 2 -15.58 9.28 2.76
N VAL A 3 -15.37 9.45 1.46
CA VAL A 3 -16.01 8.66 0.40
C VAL A 3 -15.48 7.21 0.35
N HIS A 4 -14.42 6.92 1.09
CA HIS A 4 -13.81 5.60 1.19
C HIS A 4 -13.58 5.23 2.67
N PRO A 5 -14.38 4.31 3.26
CA PRO A 5 -14.13 3.83 4.62
C PRO A 5 -12.94 2.85 4.70
N LEU A 6 -12.55 2.26 3.56
CA LEU A 6 -11.40 1.36 3.41
C LEU A 6 -10.05 2.06 3.58
N PHE A 7 -9.97 3.28 3.06
CA PHE A 7 -8.73 4.02 2.88
C PHE A 7 -8.82 5.35 3.58
N ARG A 8 -7.77 5.69 4.32
CA ARG A 8 -7.63 7.02 4.90
C ARG A 8 -6.31 7.61 4.47
N LEU A 9 -6.38 8.64 3.64
CA LEU A 9 -5.21 9.37 3.17
C LEU A 9 -5.04 10.66 3.97
N ILE A 10 -3.86 10.83 4.57
CA ILE A 10 -3.53 11.99 5.41
C ILE A 10 -2.27 12.64 4.85
N GLY A 11 -2.39 13.90 4.42
CA GLY A 11 -1.24 14.72 4.03
C GLY A 11 -0.30 14.90 5.21
N GLN A 12 0.98 14.60 5.02
CA GLN A 12 1.99 14.90 6.02
C GLN A 12 2.44 16.35 5.83
N PRO A 13 2.56 17.14 6.90
CA PRO A 13 3.28 18.40 6.83
C PRO A 13 4.74 18.12 6.46
N ILE A 14 5.30 18.90 5.53
CA ILE A 14 6.68 18.76 5.06
C ILE A 14 7.61 18.83 6.29
N PRO A 15 8.42 17.79 6.58
CA PRO A 15 9.39 17.85 7.67
C PRO A 15 10.39 18.97 7.39
N LYS A 16 10.59 19.88 8.36
CA LYS A 16 11.55 21.01 8.24
C LYS A 16 12.97 20.53 7.87
N SER A 17 13.35 19.31 8.22
CA SER A 17 14.62 18.68 7.85
C SER A 17 14.74 18.31 6.37
N SER A 18 13.64 18.06 5.65
CA SER A 18 13.63 17.86 4.20
C SER A 18 13.68 19.18 3.41
N LEU A 19 13.52 20.32 4.07
CA LEU A 19 13.72 21.64 3.45
C LEU A 19 15.21 22.01 3.35
N ALA A 20 16.06 21.46 4.23
CA ALA A 20 17.47 21.87 4.36
C ALA A 20 18.39 21.30 3.26
N ASN A 21 18.02 20.21 2.59
CA ASN A 21 18.83 19.52 1.57
C ASN A 21 18.17 19.44 0.19
N ALA A 22 17.08 20.17 -0.06
CA ALA A 22 16.42 20.15 -1.34
C ALA A 22 17.13 21.09 -2.34
N PRO A 23 17.52 20.62 -3.54
CA PRO A 23 18.05 21.50 -4.58
C PRO A 23 17.01 22.57 -4.93
N LEU A 24 17.46 23.83 -4.99
CA LEU A 24 16.65 25.01 -5.32
C LEU A 24 15.84 24.76 -6.60
N GLY A 25 14.50 24.70 -6.49
CA GLY A 25 13.60 24.73 -7.64
C GLY A 25 12.75 23.48 -7.95
N MET A 26 12.85 22.38 -7.19
CA MET A 26 11.87 21.28 -7.31
C MET A 26 10.72 21.47 -6.31
N ALA A 27 9.48 21.45 -6.80
CA ALA A 27 8.29 21.35 -5.95
C ALA A 27 8.43 20.12 -5.03
N HIS A 28 8.39 20.32 -3.71
CA HIS A 28 8.42 19.21 -2.76
C HIS A 28 7.21 18.30 -3.03
N PRO A 29 7.41 16.99 -3.25
CA PRO A 29 6.30 16.07 -3.39
C PRO A 29 5.47 16.16 -2.12
N ARG A 30 4.15 16.36 -2.26
CA ARG A 30 3.25 16.37 -1.11
C ARG A 30 3.19 14.94 -0.59
N LEU A 31 4.04 14.63 0.38
CA LEU A 31 4.09 13.30 0.96
C LEU A 31 2.82 13.05 1.77
N ASN A 32 2.14 11.97 1.43
CA ASN A 32 0.93 11.53 2.09
C ASN A 32 1.19 10.20 2.82
N THR A 33 0.37 9.94 3.84
CA THR A 33 0.31 8.65 4.50
C THR A 33 -1.04 8.02 4.22
N LEU A 34 -1.03 6.83 3.60
CA LEU A 34 -2.22 6.02 3.38
C LEU A 34 -2.36 5.00 4.49
N TYR A 35 -3.56 4.93 5.06
CA TYR A 35 -3.98 3.88 5.96
C TYR A 35 -4.98 2.96 5.26
N ILE A 36 -4.75 1.66 5.36
CA ILE A 36 -5.59 0.62 4.74
C ILE A 36 -6.12 -0.30 5.83
N SER A 37 -7.44 -0.38 5.94
CA SER A 37 -8.10 -1.35 6.82
C SER A 37 -8.16 -2.72 6.14
N CYS A 38 -7.59 -3.74 6.78
CA CYS A 38 -7.56 -5.09 6.22
C CYS A 38 -7.89 -6.18 7.27
N ARG A 39 -8.34 -7.33 6.78
CA ARG A 39 -8.60 -8.53 7.58
C ARG A 39 -7.73 -9.67 7.07
N VAL A 40 -6.85 -10.15 7.93
CA VAL A 40 -5.85 -11.17 7.62
C VAL A 40 -6.35 -12.56 7.99
N GLN A 41 -6.31 -13.48 7.03
CA GLN A 41 -6.57 -14.89 7.20
C GLN A 41 -5.24 -15.68 7.14
N PRO A 42 -4.69 -16.07 8.31
CA PRO A 42 -3.44 -16.83 8.39
C PRO A 42 -3.62 -18.31 8.04
N ASN A 43 -2.51 -19.05 7.93
CA ASN A 43 -2.49 -20.49 7.59
C ASN A 43 -3.18 -20.82 6.27
N THR A 44 -3.13 -19.90 5.30
CA THR A 44 -3.68 -20.15 3.98
C THR A 44 -2.68 -20.94 3.13
N ALA A 45 -3.14 -21.87 2.29
CA ALA A 45 -2.25 -22.55 1.35
C ALA A 45 -1.48 -21.53 0.50
N GLY A 46 -0.19 -21.73 0.23
CA GLY A 46 0.66 -20.75 -0.47
C GLY A 46 0.10 -20.29 -1.82
N ARG A 47 -0.56 -21.20 -2.57
CA ARG A 47 -1.26 -20.86 -3.83
C ARG A 47 -2.38 -19.81 -3.66
N ARG A 48 -2.94 -19.69 -2.46
CA ARG A 48 -4.02 -18.75 -2.11
C ARG A 48 -3.51 -17.55 -1.32
N GLU A 49 -2.20 -17.31 -1.23
CA GLU A 49 -1.61 -16.12 -0.59
C GLU A 49 -1.76 -14.87 -1.46
N GLY A 50 -2.09 -13.72 -0.87
CA GLY A 50 -2.39 -12.47 -1.58
C GLY A 50 -3.70 -11.81 -1.15
N ILE A 51 -4.18 -10.81 -1.88
CA ILE A 51 -5.53 -10.22 -1.69
C ILE A 51 -6.59 -11.29 -1.99
N SER A 52 -7.62 -11.39 -1.15
CA SER A 52 -8.71 -12.37 -1.33
C SER A 52 -10.03 -11.73 -1.69
N LEU A 53 -10.28 -10.51 -1.19
CA LEU A 53 -11.45 -9.70 -1.53
C LEU A 53 -11.20 -8.24 -1.20
N VAL A 54 -11.84 -7.34 -1.93
CA VAL A 54 -11.90 -5.91 -1.59
C VAL A 54 -13.34 -5.59 -1.16
N GLY A 55 -13.56 -5.58 0.15
CA GLY A 55 -14.89 -5.31 0.71
C GLY A 55 -15.22 -3.82 0.69
N ALA A 56 -16.38 -3.44 1.21
CA ALA A 56 -16.76 -2.03 1.36
C ALA A 56 -15.95 -1.32 2.46
N GLU A 57 -15.59 -2.03 3.54
CA GLU A 57 -14.90 -1.46 4.71
C GLU A 57 -13.49 -2.03 4.98
N LYS A 58 -13.24 -3.28 4.58
CA LYS A 58 -11.95 -3.96 4.78
C LYS A 58 -11.51 -4.74 3.56
N VAL A 59 -10.20 -4.76 3.33
CA VAL A 59 -9.54 -5.62 2.34
C VAL A 59 -9.23 -6.97 2.99
N GLY A 60 -9.72 -8.07 2.42
CA GLY A 60 -9.35 -9.42 2.86
C GLY A 60 -7.99 -9.81 2.31
N VAL A 61 -7.14 -10.37 3.17
CA VAL A 61 -5.80 -10.80 2.81
C VAL A 61 -5.54 -12.19 3.35
N CYS A 62 -5.08 -13.09 2.49
CA CYS A 62 -4.67 -14.42 2.86
C CYS A 62 -3.15 -14.48 2.93
N VAL A 63 -2.61 -15.03 4.01
CA VAL A 63 -1.17 -15.25 4.17
C VAL A 63 -0.91 -16.71 4.52
N SER A 64 0.18 -17.26 3.98
CA SER A 64 0.60 -18.63 4.31
C SER A 64 1.24 -18.75 5.69
N SER A 65 1.72 -17.63 6.21
CA SER A 65 2.30 -17.57 7.54
C SER A 65 1.29 -17.93 8.64
N PRO A 66 1.76 -18.58 9.71
CA PRO A 66 0.92 -18.92 10.84
C PRO A 66 0.46 -17.69 11.60
N ALA A 67 -0.61 -17.86 12.39
CA ALA A 67 -1.20 -16.83 13.27
C ALA A 67 -0.31 -16.48 14.48
N GLU A 68 1.00 -16.46 14.27
CA GLU A 68 2.01 -16.17 15.27
C GLU A 68 2.35 -14.68 15.28
N ARG A 69 2.80 -14.20 16.45
CA ARG A 69 3.15 -12.80 16.66
C ARG A 69 4.25 -12.39 15.67
N GLY A 70 3.97 -11.38 14.84
CA GLY A 70 4.95 -10.80 13.92
C GLY A 70 5.04 -11.50 12.56
N LYS A 71 4.94 -12.83 12.47
CA LYS A 71 5.03 -13.57 11.20
C LYS A 71 3.89 -13.23 10.24
N ALA A 72 2.64 -13.29 10.71
CA ALA A 72 1.48 -12.88 9.91
C ALA A 72 1.53 -11.40 9.51
N ASN A 73 2.09 -10.54 10.38
CA ASN A 73 2.23 -9.11 10.10
C ASN A 73 3.25 -8.88 8.97
N ALA A 74 4.41 -9.54 9.04
CA ALA A 74 5.44 -9.46 8.02
C ALA A 74 4.94 -9.99 6.66
N ALA A 75 4.24 -11.12 6.66
CA ALA A 75 3.62 -11.66 5.44
C ALA A 75 2.55 -10.73 4.86
N THR A 76 1.74 -10.09 5.71
CA THR A 76 0.75 -9.10 5.25
C THR A 76 1.45 -7.91 4.57
N VAL A 77 2.50 -7.37 5.20
CA VAL A 77 3.31 -6.30 4.61
C VAL A 77 3.86 -6.73 3.25
N ARG A 78 4.40 -7.96 3.16
CA ARG A 78 4.92 -8.50 1.91
C ARG A 78 3.87 -8.57 0.80
N VAL A 79 2.68 -9.10 1.09
CA VAL A 79 1.57 -9.17 0.11
C VAL A 79 1.22 -7.77 -0.42
N PHE A 80 1.10 -6.77 0.46
CA PHE A 80 0.81 -5.40 0.02
C PHE A 80 1.98 -4.76 -0.71
N SER A 81 3.23 -5.05 -0.32
CA SER A 81 4.40 -4.61 -1.07
C SER A 81 4.39 -5.15 -2.50
N GLU A 82 4.11 -6.45 -2.68
CA GLU A 82 4.02 -7.06 -4.01
C GLU A 82 2.89 -6.38 -4.82
N VAL A 83 1.66 -6.35 -4.32
CA VAL A 83 0.53 -5.78 -5.07
C VAL A 83 0.71 -4.29 -5.40
N CYS A 84 1.27 -3.50 -4.48
CA CYS A 84 1.47 -2.08 -4.67
C CYS A 84 2.68 -1.75 -5.56
N LEU A 85 3.64 -2.66 -5.72
CA LEU A 85 4.84 -2.49 -6.55
C LEU A 85 4.75 -3.16 -7.93
N THR A 86 3.82 -4.09 -8.14
CA THR A 86 3.77 -4.92 -9.35
C THR A 86 2.90 -4.36 -10.49
N PHE A 87 2.26 -3.19 -10.36
CA PHE A 87 1.45 -2.64 -11.47
C PHE A 87 1.91 -1.24 -11.90
N PRO A 88 2.60 -1.18 -13.06
CA PRO A 88 1.88 -0.84 -14.28
C PRO A 88 2.12 -1.87 -15.39
N ALA A 89 1.06 -2.52 -15.86
CA ALA A 89 1.10 -3.47 -16.98
C ALA A 89 1.56 -2.86 -18.33
N LEU A 90 1.89 -1.55 -18.38
CA LEU A 90 2.51 -0.89 -19.53
C LEU A 90 4.04 -0.76 -19.41
N TRP A 91 4.65 -0.98 -18.23
CA TRP A 91 6.09 -0.76 -18.02
C TRP A 91 6.97 -1.92 -18.49
N VAL A 92 6.41 -3.13 -18.62
CA VAL A 92 7.18 -4.33 -18.97
C VAL A 92 7.70 -4.29 -20.42
N ILE A 93 7.13 -3.44 -21.28
CA ILE A 93 7.45 -3.42 -22.71
C ILE A 93 8.57 -2.42 -23.06
N LEU A 94 8.91 -1.45 -22.18
CA LEU A 94 9.81 -0.33 -22.56
C LEU A 94 11.14 -0.19 -21.80
N SER A 95 11.49 -1.02 -20.82
CA SER A 95 12.87 -0.97 -20.30
C SER A 95 13.30 -2.23 -19.53
N PRO A 96 14.21 -3.05 -20.09
CA PRO A 96 14.93 -4.06 -19.30
C PRO A 96 16.01 -3.44 -18.39
N ILE A 97 16.17 -2.11 -18.39
CA ILE A 97 17.27 -1.39 -17.71
C ILE A 97 16.70 -0.14 -17.01
N ALA A 98 15.79 -0.31 -16.05
CA ALA A 98 15.46 0.73 -15.07
C ALA A 98 14.59 0.15 -13.93
N ILE A 99 15.22 -0.55 -12.99
CA ILE A 99 14.71 -0.61 -11.61
C ILE A 99 14.82 0.82 -11.07
N SER A 100 13.74 1.61 -11.10
CA SER A 100 13.53 2.81 -10.26
C SER A 100 12.25 3.62 -10.58
N VAL A 101 11.08 3.04 -10.90
CA VAL A 101 9.89 3.90 -11.17
C VAL A 101 8.56 3.34 -10.64
N LEU A 102 8.54 3.06 -9.34
CA LEU A 102 7.63 3.75 -8.43
C LEU A 102 8.58 4.38 -7.42
N LYS A 103 8.72 5.70 -7.38
CA LYS A 103 9.37 6.36 -6.23
C LYS A 103 8.41 6.27 -5.04
N PHE A 104 8.20 5.04 -4.57
CA PHE A 104 7.95 4.74 -3.18
C PHE A 104 9.35 4.55 -2.59
N PRO A 105 10.08 5.63 -2.22
CA PRO A 105 11.41 5.50 -1.65
C PRO A 105 11.26 4.70 -0.36
N LYS A 106 11.47 3.38 -0.45
CA LYS A 106 11.43 2.51 0.71
C LYS A 106 10.14 2.74 1.53
N THR A 107 8.96 2.77 0.88
CA THR A 107 7.67 2.98 1.57
C THR A 107 7.64 2.17 2.83
N ASP A 108 7.59 2.85 3.97
CA ASP A 108 7.57 2.22 5.28
C ASP A 108 6.17 1.62 5.49
N ILE A 109 5.94 0.46 4.87
CA ILE A 109 4.70 -0.30 5.02
C ILE A 109 4.76 -1.00 6.37
N ARG A 110 3.91 -0.58 7.30
CA ARG A 110 3.84 -1.15 8.65
C ARG A 110 2.42 -1.46 9.06
N VAL A 111 2.27 -2.47 9.90
CA VAL A 111 1.04 -2.67 10.66
C VAL A 111 1.03 -1.66 11.81
N GLU A 112 0.19 -0.64 11.70
CA GLU A 112 0.03 0.41 12.72
C GLU A 112 -0.88 -0.07 13.85
N LYS A 113 -1.95 -0.82 13.53
CA LYS A 113 -2.90 -1.39 14.50
C LYS A 113 -3.24 -2.84 14.19
N GLY A 114 -3.66 -3.57 15.21
CA GLY A 114 -4.09 -4.97 15.05
C GLY A 114 -2.97 -5.99 15.09
N LEU A 115 -1.85 -5.70 15.76
CA LEU A 115 -0.70 -6.62 15.85
C LEU A 115 -1.05 -8.01 16.41
N ARG A 116 -2.09 -8.08 17.27
CA ARG A 116 -2.64 -9.31 17.86
C ARG A 116 -4.02 -9.70 17.32
N SER A 117 -4.57 -8.93 16.37
CA SER A 117 -5.90 -9.18 15.78
C SER A 117 -5.76 -9.60 14.31
N ARG A 118 -6.79 -10.26 13.78
CA ARG A 118 -6.92 -10.49 12.34
C ARG A 118 -7.26 -9.20 11.60
N ASP A 119 -7.97 -8.29 12.25
CA ASP A 119 -8.24 -6.97 11.71
C ASP A 119 -7.04 -6.06 11.98
N LYS A 120 -6.45 -5.55 10.91
CA LYS A 120 -5.24 -4.75 10.94
C LYS A 120 -5.45 -3.45 10.20
N ILE A 121 -4.68 -2.44 10.59
CA ILE A 121 -4.55 -1.20 9.84
C ILE A 121 -3.12 -1.10 9.40
N LEU A 122 -2.91 -1.12 8.08
CA LEU A 122 -1.63 -0.87 7.48
C LEU A 122 -1.44 0.62 7.29
N ARG A 123 -0.20 1.07 7.45
CA ARG A 123 0.26 2.42 7.18
C ARG A 123 1.31 2.35 6.08
N ILE A 124 1.16 3.20 5.07
CA ILE A 124 2.12 3.40 3.99
C ILE A 124 2.48 4.88 4.00
N LYS A 125 3.75 5.20 4.27
CA LYS A 125 4.25 6.59 4.32
C LYS A 125 4.83 7.02 2.97
N ASP A 126 5.06 8.32 2.85
CA ASP A 126 5.83 8.93 1.77
C ASP A 126 5.24 8.64 0.37
N ILE A 127 3.91 8.66 0.29
CA ILE A 127 3.16 8.53 -0.96
C ILE A 127 3.08 9.89 -1.62
N ASP A 128 3.63 10.01 -2.81
CA ASP A 128 3.42 11.15 -3.68
C ASP A 128 2.19 10.90 -4.57
N ILE A 129 1.23 11.80 -4.49
CA ILE A 129 0.00 11.79 -5.31
C ILE A 129 0.21 12.66 -6.55
N GLY A 130 1.26 13.49 -6.61
CA GLY A 130 1.43 14.45 -7.70
C GLY A 130 0.21 15.36 -7.84
N ASP A 131 -0.34 15.44 -9.05
CA ASP A 131 -1.46 16.32 -9.41
C ASP A 131 -2.83 15.62 -9.46
N GLU A 132 -2.91 14.30 -9.25
CA GLU A 132 -4.19 13.59 -9.21
C GLU A 132 -5.00 13.93 -7.95
N SER A 133 -6.33 13.87 -8.08
CA SER A 133 -7.22 14.05 -6.94
C SER A 133 -7.03 12.92 -5.92
N ARG A 134 -7.19 13.24 -4.63
CA ARG A 134 -7.24 12.24 -3.55
C ARG A 134 -8.21 11.10 -3.89
N ASP A 135 -9.38 11.42 -4.41
CA ASP A 135 -10.43 10.43 -4.61
C ASP A 135 -10.15 9.59 -5.87
N GLU A 136 -9.52 10.16 -6.89
CA GLU A 136 -9.02 9.43 -8.07
C GLU A 136 -7.91 8.45 -7.70
N PHE A 137 -6.95 8.88 -6.88
CA PHE A 137 -5.88 8.03 -6.36
C PHE A 137 -6.44 6.87 -5.53
N LEU A 138 -7.39 7.12 -4.64
CA LEU A 138 -8.04 6.09 -3.84
C LEU A 138 -8.84 5.11 -4.70
N THR A 139 -9.52 5.60 -5.74
CA THR A 139 -10.23 4.77 -6.71
C THR A 139 -9.26 3.88 -7.50
N ARG A 140 -8.12 4.43 -7.90
CA ARG A 140 -7.05 3.69 -8.58
C ARG A 140 -6.48 2.57 -7.71
N ILE A 141 -6.13 2.86 -6.45
CA ILE A 141 -5.65 1.83 -5.49
C ILE A 141 -6.70 0.74 -5.31
N ARG A 142 -7.97 1.12 -5.19
CA ARG A 142 -9.06 0.15 -5.08
C ARG A 142 -9.09 -0.78 -6.29
N GLY A 143 -9.07 -0.23 -7.50
CA GLY A 143 -9.03 -1.01 -8.74
C GLY A 143 -7.81 -1.93 -8.83
N GLN A 144 -6.64 -1.48 -8.35
CA GLN A 144 -5.43 -2.31 -8.29
C GLN A 144 -5.60 -3.50 -7.34
N LEU A 145 -6.15 -3.28 -6.15
CA LEU A 145 -6.42 -4.36 -5.19
C LEU A 145 -7.49 -5.33 -5.71
N GLU A 146 -8.51 -4.82 -6.42
CA GLU A 146 -9.54 -5.63 -7.05
C GLU A 146 -8.95 -6.50 -8.18
N GLY A 147 -8.08 -5.92 -9.03
CA GLY A 147 -7.36 -6.66 -10.05
C GLY A 147 -6.44 -7.74 -9.47
N ALA A 148 -5.75 -7.45 -8.36
CA ALA A 148 -4.94 -8.44 -7.64
C ALA A 148 -5.78 -9.54 -6.98
N SER A 149 -7.03 -9.23 -6.58
CA SER A 149 -7.97 -10.22 -6.05
C SER A 149 -8.46 -11.20 -7.11
N GLN A 150 -8.48 -10.81 -8.39
CA GLN A 150 -8.94 -11.66 -9.50
C GLN A 150 -7.85 -12.59 -10.06
N GLN A 151 -6.58 -12.37 -9.71
CA GLN A 151 -5.45 -13.21 -10.17
C GLN A 151 -5.29 -14.52 -9.36
N LYS A 152 -6.33 -14.93 -8.64
CA LYS A 152 -6.35 -16.13 -7.78
C LYS A 152 -7.41 -17.14 -8.18
#